data_AF-A0A518HBQ9-F1
#
_entry.id   AF-A0A518HBQ9-F1
#
_cell.length_a   1.000
_cell.length_b   1.000
_cell.length_c   1.000
_cell.angle_alpha   90.00
_cell.angle_beta   90.00
_cell.angle_gamma   90.00
#
_symmetry.space_group_name_H-M   'P 1'
#
loop_
_entity.id
_entity.type
_entity.pdbx_description
1 polymer ?
#
loop_
_entity_poly.entity_id
_entity_poly.type
_entity_poly.pdbx_seq_one_letter_code
_entity_poly.pdbx_strand_id
1 'polypeptide(L)' 'MNLVRFGSIYVNFDRISTIRDLTPDPGDGPRLVRIEFGQGHSIDVTANAQRLLDWADSRVLDASNPATPAL' A
#
# COMPACT_ATOMS: atom_id res chain seq x y z
N MET A 1 7.02 -12.42 -7.31
CA MET A 1 7.72 -11.48 -6.40
C MET A 1 7.21 -10.08 -6.68
N ASN A 2 6.44 -9.50 -5.76
CA ASN A 2 5.76 -8.21 -5.94
C ASN A 2 6.63 -7.04 -5.42
N LEU A 3 7.71 -6.72 -6.14
CA LEU A 3 8.58 -5.58 -5.82
C LEU A 3 8.11 -4.32 -6.58
N VAL A 4 7.80 -3.24 -5.86
CA VAL A 4 7.38 -1.96 -6.47
C VAL A 4 8.28 -0.83 -5.99
N ARG A 5 8.55 0.13 -6.87
CA ARG A 5 9.36 1.31 -6.57
C ARG A 5 8.49 2.55 -6.42
N PHE A 6 8.59 3.20 -5.26
CA PHE A 6 7.98 4.50 -4.98
C PHE A 6 9.07 5.52 -4.71
N GLY A 7 9.35 6.39 -5.69
CA GLY A 7 10.48 7.32 -5.62
C GLY A 7 11.83 6.59 -5.53
N SER A 8 12.54 6.75 -4.42
CA SER A 8 13.82 6.07 -4.13
C SER A 8 13.66 4.77 -3.34
N ILE A 9 12.45 4.41 -2.91
CA ILE A 9 12.19 3.25 -2.05
C ILE A 9 11.72 2.07 -2.90
N TYR A 10 12.28 0.90 -2.61
CA TYR A 10 11.79 -0.39 -3.10
C TYR A 10 11.03 -1.10 -1.99
N VAL A 11 9.81 -1.53 -2.29
CA VAL A 11 8.93 -2.19 -1.33
C VAL A 11 8.58 -3.58 -1.87
N ASN A 12 8.90 -4.61 -1.11
CA ASN A 12 8.48 -5.98 -1.41
C ASN A 12 7.13 -6.24 -0.75
N PHE A 13 6.06 -6.25 -1.55
CA PHE A 13 4.69 -6.42 -1.09
C PHE A 13 4.38 -7.84 -0.61
N ASP A 14 5.20 -8.83 -0.96
CA ASP A 14 5.07 -10.18 -0.40
C ASP A 14 5.42 -10.23 1.11
N ARG A 15 5.98 -9.13 1.66
CA ARG A 15 6.36 -9.00 3.08
C ARG A 15 5.55 -7.95 3.85
N ILE A 16 4.60 -7.31 3.18
CA ILE A 16 3.73 -6.31 3.82
C ILE A 16 2.61 -7.04 4.56
N SER A 17 2.40 -6.67 5.82
CA SER A 17 1.26 -7.14 6.59
C SER A 17 0.05 -6.24 6.40
N THR A 18 0.24 -4.92 6.32
CA THR A 18 -0.86 -3.96 6.28
C THR A 18 -0.44 -2.66 5.59
N ILE A 19 -1.38 -2.07 4.83
CA ILE A 19 -1.28 -0.71 4.30
C ILE A 19 -2.43 0.08 4.93
N ARG A 20 -2.13 1.22 5.56
CA ARG A 20 -3.11 2.11 6.21
C ARG A 20 -3.01 3.51 5.64
N ASP A 21 -4.13 4.04 5.17
CA ASP A 21 -4.26 5.49 4.99
C ASP A 21 -4.41 6.14 6.38
N LEU A 22 -3.46 7.01 6.72
CA LEU A 22 -3.42 7.79 7.96
C LEU A 22 -3.70 9.28 7.69
N THR A 23 -4.20 9.63 6.50
CA THR A 23 -4.56 11.00 6.15
C THR A 23 -5.65 11.49 7.11
N PRO A 24 -5.42 12.58 7.88
CA PRO A 24 -6.37 13.05 8.89
C PRO A 24 -7.72 13.44 8.29
N ASP A 25 -7.70 14.19 7.18
CA ASP A 25 -8.89 14.63 6.45
C ASP A 25 -8.68 14.48 4.94
N PRO A 26 -9.55 13.74 4.22
CA PRO A 26 -9.44 13.58 2.77
C PRO A 26 -9.76 14.91 2.07
N GLY A 27 -8.73 15.71 1.82
CA GLY A 27 -8.83 17.01 1.16
C GLY A 27 -7.90 18.08 1.71
N ASP A 28 -7.35 17.87 2.92
CA ASP A 28 -6.48 18.84 3.58
C ASP A 28 -5.06 18.26 3.75
N GLY A 29 -4.14 18.67 2.87
CA GLY A 29 -2.72 18.34 2.96
C GLY A 29 -2.27 17.06 2.24
N PRO A 30 -0.96 16.73 2.36
CA PRO A 30 -0.37 15.57 1.68
C PRO A 30 -0.89 14.27 2.31
N ARG A 31 -1.36 13.36 1.45
CA ARG A 31 -1.74 12.00 1.84
C ARG A 31 -0.62 11.34 2.64
N LEU A 32 -0.98 10.63 3.70
CA LEU A 32 -0.03 9.88 4.53
C LEU A 32 -0.46 8.41 4.55
N VAL A 33 0.41 7.53 4.10
CA VAL A 33 0.16 6.09 4.12
C VAL A 33 1.25 5.39 4.92
N ARG A 34 0.85 4.55 5.86
CA ARG A 34 1.75 3.66 6.60
C ARG A 34 1.73 2.28 5.98
N ILE A 35 2.92 1.77 5.68
CA ILE A 35 3.14 0.37 5.32
C ILE A 35 3.74 -0.33 6.54
N GLU A 36 3.09 -1.38 7.00
CA GLU A 36 3.57 -2.26 8.07
C GLU A 36 4.10 -3.55 7.46
N PHE A 37 5.24 -4.01 7.96
CA PHE A 37 5.86 -5.27 7.61
C PHE A 37 5.79 -6.22 8.81
N GLY A 38 6.06 -7.51 8.56
CA GLY A 38 6.26 -8.46 9.64
C GLY A 38 7.33 -7.99 10.65
N GLN A 39 7.21 -8.44 11.90
CA GLN A 39 8.14 -8.16 13.00
C GLN A 39 8.12 -6.69 13.50
N GLY A 40 7.04 -5.95 13.23
CA GLY A 40 6.84 -4.61 13.81
C GLY A 40 7.60 -3.48 13.11
N HIS A 41 8.11 -3.72 11.91
CA HIS A 41 8.72 -2.68 11.09
C HIS A 41 7.65 -1.91 10.33
N SER A 42 7.76 -0.59 10.25
CA SER A 42 6.84 0.24 9.46
C SER A 42 7.55 1.39 8.77
N ILE A 43 7.02 1.83 7.63
CA ILE A 43 7.44 3.04 6.93
C ILE A 43 6.24 3.94 6.64
N ASP A 44 6.48 5.24 6.74
CA ASP A 44 5.49 6.28 6.42
C ASP A 44 5.82 6.88 5.06
N VAL A 45 4.84 6.89 4.16
CA VAL A 45 4.93 7.38 2.79
C VAL A 45 4.01 8.58 2.65
N THR A 46 4.57 9.74 2.27
CA THR A 46 3.80 10.97 2.05
C THR A 46 3.84 11.41 0.58
N ALA A 47 5.03 11.59 0.00
CA ALA A 47 5.21 12.09 -1.36
C ALA A 47 4.63 11.18 -2.48
N ASN A 48 4.45 9.89 -2.21
CA ASN A 48 3.93 8.90 -3.16
C ASN A 48 2.71 8.13 -2.63
N ALA A 49 2.07 8.65 -1.59
CA ALA A 49 0.96 7.99 -0.91
C ALA A 49 -0.21 7.70 -1.86
N GLN A 50 -0.62 8.68 -2.69
CA GLN A 50 -1.71 8.47 -3.64
C GLN A 50 -1.40 7.37 -4.65
N ARG A 51 -0.19 7.40 -5.24
CA ARG A 51 0.25 6.38 -6.20
C ARG A 51 0.30 4.98 -5.58
N LEU A 52 0.65 4.89 -4.30
CA LEU A 52 0.65 3.65 -3.55
C LEU A 52 -0.77 3.11 -3.33
N LEU A 53 -1.72 3.98 -2.97
CA LEU A 53 -3.13 3.62 -2.83
C LEU A 53 -3.73 3.18 -4.17
N ASP A 54 -3.53 3.95 -5.25
CA ASP A 54 -4.03 3.60 -6.58
C ASP A 54 -3.48 2.24 -7.06
N TRP A 55 -2.19 1.98 -6.80
CA TRP A 55 -1.59 0.68 -7.10
C TRP A 55 -2.21 -0.43 -6.25
N ALA A 56 -2.40 -0.21 -4.95
CA ALA A 56 -3.00 -1.18 -4.05
C ALA A 56 -4.42 -1.51 -4.53
N ASP A 57 -5.25 -0.50 -4.80
CA ASP A 57 -6.60 -0.63 -5.34
C ASP A 57 -6.63 -1.42 -6.65
N SER A 58 -5.68 -1.16 -7.57
CA SER A 58 -5.57 -1.92 -8.83
C SER A 58 -5.24 -3.42 -8.64
N ARG A 59 -4.71 -3.77 -7.46
CA ARG A 59 -4.30 -5.13 -7.08
C ARG A 59 -5.26 -5.77 -6.07
N VAL A 60 -6.25 -5.04 -5.57
CA VAL A 60 -7.33 -5.61 -4.74
C VAL A 60 -8.15 -6.54 -5.64
N LEU A 61 -7.78 -7.81 -5.65
CA LEU A 61 -8.72 -8.89 -5.89
C LEU A 61 -9.56 -8.99 -4.62
N ASP A 62 -10.89 -8.92 -4.75
CA ASP A 62 -11.79 -9.19 -3.64
C ASP A 62 -11.52 -10.60 -3.10
N ALA A 63 -10.75 -10.70 -2.02
CA ALA A 63 -10.39 -11.96 -1.39
C ALA A 63 -11.58 -12.65 -0.70
N SER A 64 -12.72 -11.96 -0.57
CA SER A 64 -13.96 -12.56 -0.09
C SER A 64 -14.75 -13.26 -1.20
N ASN A 65 -14.36 -13.09 -2.48
CA ASN A 65 -14.98 -13.72 -3.63
C ASN A 65 -14.04 -14.74 -4.31
N PRO A 66 -14.10 -16.03 -3.94
CA PRO A 66 -13.19 -17.08 -4.44
C PRO A 66 -13.37 -17.41 -5.94
N ALA A 67 -14.31 -16.77 -6.65
CA ALA A 67 -14.55 -16.99 -8.07
C ALA A 67 -13.67 -16.13 -9.00
N THR A 68 -12.87 -15.21 -8.46
CA THR A 68 -11.98 -14.38 -9.29
C THR A 68 -10.60 -15.06 -9.35
N PRO A 69 -10.18 -15.61 -10.51
CA PRO A 69 -8.88 -16.26 -10.59
C PRO A 69 -7.79 -15.19 -10.44
N ALA A 70 -6.86 -15.41 -9.52
CA ALA A 70 -5.60 -14.70 -9.52
C ALA A 70 -4.88 -15.01 -10.86
N LEU A 71 -4.67 -13.97 -11.68
CA LEU A 71 -3.85 -14.04 -12.89
C LEU A 71 -2.37 -14.23 -12.54
#